data_AF-A0A4C1W4P3-F1
#
_entry.id   AF-A0A4C1W4P3-F1
#
_cell.length_a   1.000
_cell.length_b   1.000
_cell.length_c   1.000
_cell.angle_alpha   90.00
_cell.angle_beta   90.00
_cell.angle_gamma   90.00
#
_symmetry.space_group_name_H-M   'P 1'
#
loop_
_entity.id
_entity.type
_entity.pdbx_description
1 polymer ?
#
loop_
_entity_poly.entity_id
_entity_poly.type
_entity_poly.pdbx_seq_one_letter_code
_entity_poly.pdbx_strand_id
1 'polypeptide(L)'
;MSESKAKELIKKRGSVKAKITQFSSYLNVVRSSAQLSELQITELTVRLSKIENLYSIYDTLQSDLEMIADDPDELYAERTVRVAVLQCDSGCSTAR
;
A
#
# COMPACT_ATOMS: atom_id res chain seq x y z
N MET A 1 20.31 -14.64 -14.09
CA MET A 1 20.50 -13.89 -12.82
C MET A 1 19.31 -12.97 -12.47
N SER A 2 18.39 -12.63 -13.40
CA SER A 2 17.27 -11.71 -13.11
C SER A 2 16.03 -12.37 -12.46
N GLU A 3 15.66 -13.60 -12.84
CA GLU A 3 14.39 -14.20 -12.42
C GLU A 3 14.28 -14.50 -10.91
N SER A 4 15.35 -15.01 -10.28
CA SER A 4 15.37 -15.25 -8.82
C SER A 4 15.27 -13.95 -8.02
N LYS A 5 15.93 -12.90 -8.50
CA LYS A 5 15.89 -11.57 -7.87
C LYS A 5 14.49 -10.96 -8.01
N ALA A 6 13.85 -11.09 -9.18
CA ALA A 6 12.48 -10.64 -9.40
C ALA A 6 11.48 -11.34 -8.47
N LYS A 7 11.58 -12.67 -8.32
CA LYS A 7 10.72 -13.44 -7.40
C LYS A 7 10.87 -12.97 -5.95
N GLU A 8 12.08 -12.68 -5.49
CA GLU A 8 12.32 -12.15 -4.15
C GLU A 8 11.73 -10.75 -3.95
N LEU A 9 11.92 -9.86 -4.93
CA LEU A 9 11.39 -8.51 -4.89
C LEU A 9 9.85 -8.51 -4.91
N ILE A 10 9.21 -9.34 -5.74
CA ILE A 10 7.75 -9.52 -5.76
C ILE A 10 7.25 -9.99 -4.38
N LYS A 11 7.91 -10.98 -3.78
CA LYS A 11 7.54 -11.49 -2.45
C LYS A 11 7.66 -10.39 -1.38
N LYS A 12 8.75 -9.62 -1.39
CA LYS A 12 8.95 -8.49 -0.47
C LYS A 12 7.89 -7.42 -0.68
N ARG A 13 7.63 -7.01 -1.93
CA ARG A 13 6.63 -6.01 -2.31
C ARG A 13 5.24 -6.44 -1.85
N GLY A 14 4.86 -7.69 -2.10
CA GLY A 14 3.59 -8.27 -1.65
C GLY A 14 3.42 -8.25 -0.13
N SER A 15 4.47 -8.54 0.64
CA SER A 15 4.44 -8.45 2.11
C SER A 15 4.22 -7.01 2.60
N VAL A 16 4.87 -6.04 1.98
CA VAL A 16 4.65 -4.60 2.28
C VAL A 16 3.23 -4.18 1.90
N LYS A 17 2.73 -4.60 0.73
CA LYS A 17 1.35 -4.37 0.27
C LYS A 17 0.31 -4.85 1.28
N ALA A 18 0.51 -6.05 1.83
CA ALA A 18 -0.40 -6.62 2.82
C ALA A 18 -0.48 -5.76 4.10
N LYS A 19 0.65 -5.23 4.58
CA LYS A 19 0.68 -4.30 5.73
C LYS A 19 -0.02 -2.98 5.41
N ILE A 20 0.17 -2.45 4.21
CA ILE A 20 -0.52 -1.24 3.74
C ILE A 20 -2.04 -1.46 3.72
N THR A 21 -2.46 -2.60 3.16
CA THR A 21 -3.88 -2.99 3.10
C THR A 21 -4.48 -3.13 4.49
N GLN A 22 -3.77 -3.77 5.42
CA GLN A 22 -4.23 -3.94 6.80
C GLN A 22 -4.40 -2.59 7.51
N PHE A 23 -3.53 -1.62 7.24
CA PHE A 23 -3.70 -0.26 7.77
C PHE A 23 -4.91 0.45 7.16
N SER A 24 -5.17 0.31 5.86
CA SER A 24 -6.38 0.82 5.21
C SER A 24 -7.65 0.23 5.85
N SER A 25 -7.67 -1.08 6.11
CA SER A 25 -8.79 -1.71 6.84
C SER A 25 -8.96 -1.15 8.25
N TYR A 26 -7.86 -0.84 8.95
CA TYR A 26 -7.92 -0.17 10.26
C TYR A 26 -8.52 1.24 10.15
N LEU A 27 -8.19 2.01 9.12
CA LEU A 27 -8.77 3.34 8.90
C LEU A 27 -10.29 3.27 8.70
N ASN A 28 -10.84 2.21 8.09
CA ASN A 28 -12.28 2.03 7.99
C ASN A 28 -12.95 1.85 9.37
N VAL A 29 -12.31 1.14 10.29
CA VAL A 29 -12.79 1.01 11.68
C VAL A 29 -12.75 2.37 12.39
N VAL A 30 -11.63 3.09 12.26
CA VAL A 30 -11.46 4.44 12.84
C VAL A 30 -12.52 5.41 12.30
N ARG A 31 -12.75 5.42 10.97
CA ARG A 31 -13.72 6.27 10.28
C ARG A 31 -15.16 6.00 10.71
N SER A 32 -15.49 4.76 11.08
CA SER A 32 -16.81 4.39 11.58
C SER A 32 -17.10 4.87 13.02
N SER A 33 -16.08 5.38 13.72
CA SER A 33 -16.21 5.86 15.09
C SER A 33 -16.62 7.34 15.12
N ALA A 34 -17.66 7.69 15.89
CA ALA A 34 -18.13 9.07 16.03
C ALA A 34 -17.10 9.99 16.73
N GLN A 35 -16.31 9.43 17.64
CA GLN A 35 -15.20 10.10 18.32
C GLN A 35 -14.11 9.08 18.62
N LEU A 36 -12.85 9.51 18.56
CA LEU A 36 -11.69 8.71 18.94
C LEU A 36 -11.24 9.08 20.35
N SER A 37 -10.93 8.06 21.14
CA SER A 37 -10.24 8.25 22.43
C SER A 37 -8.79 8.73 22.23
N GLU A 38 -8.20 9.35 23.24
CA GLU A 38 -6.78 9.76 23.21
C GLU A 38 -5.84 8.59 22.92
N LEU A 39 -6.16 7.40 23.42
CA LEU A 39 -5.40 6.18 23.14
C LEU A 39 -5.47 5.80 21.65
N GLN A 40 -6.65 5.86 21.04
CA GLN A 40 -6.82 5.60 19.61
C GLN A 40 -6.14 6.66 18.75
N ILE A 41 -6.17 7.93 19.15
CA ILE A 41 -5.45 9.01 18.47
C ILE A 41 -3.93 8.77 18.53
N THR A 42 -3.42 8.39 19.70
CA THR A 42 -2.00 8.05 19.89
C THR A 42 -1.60 6.86 19.03
N GLU A 43 -2.41 5.79 19.04
CA GLU A 43 -2.19 4.62 18.20
C GLU A 43 -2.20 4.97 16.71
N LEU A 44 -3.19 5.74 16.26
CA LEU A 44 -3.32 6.18 14.87
C LEU A 44 -2.08 6.97 14.43
N THR A 45 -1.60 7.88 15.28
CA THR A 45 -0.39 8.68 15.01
C THR A 45 0.85 7.78 14.83
N VAL A 46 1.02 6.79 15.70
CA VAL A 46 2.12 5.81 15.60
C VAL A 46 1.99 4.92 14.36
N ARG A 47 0.77 4.55 13.97
CA ARG A 47 0.54 3.74 12.77
C ARG A 47 0.73 4.55 11.48
N LEU A 48 0.38 5.84 11.48
CA LEU A 48 0.62 6.76 10.36
C LEU A 48 2.11 6.92 10.07
N SER A 49 2.95 7.18 11.08
CA SER A 49 4.41 7.28 10.84
C SER A 49 5.01 5.99 10.28
N LYS A 50 4.47 4.83 10.70
CA LYS A 50 4.87 3.53 10.15
C LYS A 50 4.42 3.34 8.70
N ILE A 51 3.24 3.83 8.32
CA ILE A 51 2.71 3.64 6.96
C ILE A 51 3.50 4.44 5.93
N GLU A 52 3.94 5.65 6.25
CA GLU A 52 4.75 6.48 5.36
C GLU A 52 6.06 5.78 4.97
N ASN A 53 6.74 5.17 5.95
CA ASN A 53 7.93 4.36 5.69
C ASN A 53 7.61 3.13 4.82
N LEU A 54 6.50 2.43 5.08
CA LEU A 54 6.09 1.28 4.28
C LEU A 54 5.79 1.67 2.82
N TYR A 55 5.20 2.84 2.56
CA TYR A 55 5.02 3.35 1.20
C TYR A 55 6.35 3.63 0.51
N SER A 56 7.31 4.24 1.20
CA SER A 56 8.66 4.45 0.66
C SER A 56 9.33 3.12 0.27
N ILE A 57 9.27 2.12 1.14
CA ILE A 57 9.82 0.78 0.86
C ILE A 57 9.11 0.13 -0.33
N TYR A 58 7.78 0.24 -0.42
CA TYR A 58 7.03 -0.29 -1.56
C TYR A 58 7.51 0.34 -2.87
N ASP A 59 7.69 1.66 -2.89
CA ASP A 59 8.12 2.41 -4.07
C ASP A 59 9.53 2.03 -4.52
N THR A 60 10.45 1.82 -3.57
CA THR A 60 11.78 1.30 -3.87
C THR A 60 11.71 -0.09 -4.49
N LEU A 61 10.98 -1.02 -3.87
CA LEU A 61 10.83 -2.40 -4.38
C LEU A 61 10.17 -2.44 -5.76
N GLN A 62 9.21 -1.56 -6.00
CA GLN A 62 8.55 -1.41 -7.28
C GLN A 62 9.52 -0.90 -8.35
N SER A 63 10.29 0.14 -8.05
CA SER A 63 11.31 0.68 -8.97
C SER A 63 12.38 -0.38 -9.30
N ASP A 64 12.81 -1.16 -8.30
CA ASP A 64 13.76 -2.26 -8.50
C ASP A 64 13.22 -3.34 -9.43
N LEU A 65 11.91 -3.62 -9.38
CA LEU A 65 11.25 -4.57 -10.30
C LEU A 65 11.16 -4.03 -11.72
N GLU A 66 10.76 -2.77 -11.87
CA GLU A 66 10.66 -2.09 -13.17
C GLU A 66 12.01 -2.03 -13.89
N MET A 67 13.12 -1.87 -13.16
CA MET A 67 14.47 -1.84 -13.72
C MET A 67 14.98 -3.20 -14.22
N ILE A 68 14.45 -4.32 -13.70
CA ILE A 68 14.96 -5.66 -14.03
C ILE A 68 13.99 -6.49 -14.88
N ALA A 69 12.81 -5.96 -15.17
CA ALA A 69 11.82 -6.62 -16.01
C ALA A 69 12.14 -6.42 -17.49
N ASP A 70 12.02 -7.51 -18.26
CA ASP A 70 12.17 -7.44 -19.72
C ASP A 70 10.97 -6.72 -20.38
N ASP A 71 9.79 -6.83 -19.75
CA ASP A 71 8.56 -6.10 -20.08
C ASP A 71 7.96 -5.51 -18.79
N PRO A 72 8.18 -4.20 -18.53
CA PRO A 72 7.72 -3.54 -17.30
C PRO A 72 6.28 -2.99 -17.39
N ASP A 73 5.54 -3.18 -18.50
CA ASP A 73 4.23 -2.53 -18.69
C ASP A 73 3.22 -2.92 -17.59
N GLU A 74 3.17 -4.19 -17.21
CA GLU A 74 2.35 -4.67 -16.10
C GLU A 74 2.77 -4.06 -14.75
N LEU A 75 4.07 -3.82 -14.55
CA LEU A 75 4.60 -3.20 -13.34
C LEU A 75 4.21 -1.71 -13.27
N TYR A 76 4.27 -0.99 -14.38
CA TYR A 76 3.79 0.39 -14.44
C TYR A 76 2.30 0.51 -14.18
N ALA A 77 1.49 -0.45 -14.64
CA ALA A 77 0.06 -0.52 -14.33
C ALA A 77 -0.19 -0.73 -12.82
N GLU A 78 0.65 -1.49 -12.12
CA GLU A 78 0.54 -1.61 -10.65
C GLU A 78 0.79 -0.28 -9.91
N ARG A 79 1.57 0.62 -10.50
CA ARG A 79 1.87 1.94 -9.92
C ARG A 79 0.65 2.87 -9.96
N THR A 80 -0.15 2.82 -11.02
CA THR A 80 -1.38 3.64 -11.15
C THR A 80 -2.51 3.16 -10.24
N VAL A 81 -2.59 1.85 -9.95
CA VAL A 81 -3.53 1.31 -8.95
C VAL A 81 -3.29 1.91 -7.55
N ARG A 82 -2.04 2.26 -7.20
CA ARG A 82 -1.70 2.96 -5.94
C ARG A 82 -2.40 4.31 -5.79
N VAL A 83 -2.55 5.04 -6.90
CA VAL A 83 -3.22 6.34 -6.91
C VAL A 83 -4.74 6.17 -6.81
N ALA A 84 -5.29 5.13 -7.44
CA ALA A 84 -6.71 4.83 -7.39
C ALA A 84 -7.19 4.38 -6.00
N VAL A 85 -6.39 3.63 -5.22
CA VAL A 85 -6.75 3.28 -3.83
C VAL A 85 -6.82 4.52 -2.92
N LEU A 86 -6.06 5.58 -3.23
CA LEU A 86 -6.13 6.86 -2.50
C LEU A 86 -7.23 7.80 -3.03
N GLN A 87 -7.70 7.61 -4.26
CA GLN A 87 -8.68 8.50 -4.91
C GLN A 87 -10.10 7.92 -4.98
N CYS A 88 -10.30 6.60 -4.91
CA CYS A 88 -11.63 5.99 -4.96
C CYS A 88 -12.37 5.99 -3.61
N ASP A 89 -11.71 6.38 -2.52
CA ASP A 89 -12.31 6.49 -1.18
C ASP A 89 -13.21 7.74 -1.02
N SER A 90 -13.33 8.59 -2.05
CA SER A 90 -14.28 9.70 -2.08
C SER A 90 -15.56 9.42 -2.89
N GLY A 91 -15.77 8.20 -3.43
CA GLY A 91 -17.01 7.98 -4.18
C GLY A 91 -17.27 6.65 -4.88
N CYS A 92 -16.61 5.54 -4.57
CA CYS A 92 -17.01 4.25 -5.16
C CYS A 92 -18.09 3.57 -4.28
N SER A 93 -19.34 4.04 -4.45
CA SER A 93 -20.53 3.30 -4.06
C SER A 93 -20.51 1.94 -4.77
N THR A 94 -20.65 0.87 -3.99
CA THR A 94 -20.96 -0.46 -4.47
C THR A 94 -22.24 -0.44 -5.33
N ALA A 95 -22.05 -0.58 -6.64
CA ALA A 95 -23.06 -1.00 -7.62
C ALA A 95 -22.28 -1.69 -8.74
N ARG A 96 -22.43 -2.98 -9.07
CA ARG A 96 -23.52 -3.96 -8.93
C ARG A 96 -22.91 -5.33 -8.65
#